data_AF-A0A0M3AYH4-F1
#
_entry.id   AF-A0A0M3AYH4-F1
#
_cell.length_a   1.000
_cell.length_b   1.000
_cell.length_c   1.000
_cell.angle_alpha   90.00
_cell.angle_beta   90.00
_cell.angle_gamma   90.00
#
_symmetry.space_group_name_H-M   'P 1'
#
loop_
_entity.id
_entity.type
_entity.pdbx_description
1 polymer ?
#
loop_
_entity_poly.entity_id
_entity_poly.type
_entity_poly.pdbx_seq_one_letter_code
_entity_poly.pdbx_strand_id
1 'polypeptide(L)'
;MTILNALKGISGEFEVQRVLGAFGTVVFTVSVPALVATGVIEASLEGFCLTYPAGIAALIGTTAGAIALKDRQVAKAKAEEKAG
;
A
#
# COMPACT_ATOMS: atom_id res chain seq x y z
N MET A 1 -17.96 -2.86 6.91
CA MET A 1 -17.02 -3.56 5.99
C MET A 1 -15.89 -4.12 6.82
N THR A 2 -15.45 -5.36 6.60
CA THR A 2 -14.26 -5.90 7.28
C THR A 2 -13.00 -5.47 6.52
N ILE A 3 -11.86 -5.33 7.23
CA ILE A 3 -10.55 -5.01 6.61
C ILE A 3 -10.17 -6.00 5.50
N LEU A 4 -10.52 -7.29 5.69
CA LEU A 4 -10.26 -8.34 4.71
C LEU A 4 -11.01 -8.13 3.39
N ASN A 5 -12.18 -7.50 3.41
CA ASN A 5 -12.92 -7.19 2.20
C ASN A 5 -12.25 -6.07 1.39
N ALA A 6 -11.49 -5.17 2.03
CA ALA A 6 -10.76 -4.12 1.32
C ALA A 6 -9.58 -4.66 0.49
N LEU A 7 -9.10 -5.86 0.84
CA LEU A 7 -8.03 -6.56 0.13
C LEU A 7 -8.51 -7.32 -1.12
N LYS A 8 -9.83 -7.43 -1.30
CA LYS A 8 -10.43 -8.09 -2.45
C LYS A 8 -10.59 -7.12 -3.62
N GLY A 9 -10.41 -7.64 -4.82
CA GLY A 9 -10.61 -6.94 -6.08
C GLY A 9 -12.06 -6.97 -6.56
N ILE A 10 -12.29 -6.47 -7.78
CA ILE A 10 -13.62 -6.44 -8.41
C ILE A 10 -14.18 -7.85 -8.62
N SER A 11 -13.33 -8.88 -8.74
CA SER A 11 -13.74 -10.29 -8.83
C SER A 11 -14.20 -10.89 -7.50
N GLY A 12 -14.01 -10.19 -6.37
CA GLY A 12 -14.26 -10.73 -5.03
C GLY A 12 -13.15 -11.63 -4.49
N GLU A 13 -12.08 -11.87 -5.26
CA GLU A 13 -10.88 -12.57 -4.84
C GLU A 13 -9.84 -11.63 -4.25
N PHE A 14 -8.93 -12.15 -3.43
CA PHE A 14 -7.82 -11.37 -2.89
C PHE A 14 -6.88 -10.95 -4.01
N GLU A 15 -6.57 -9.66 -4.08
CA GLU A 15 -5.60 -9.15 -5.05
C GLU A 15 -4.22 -9.07 -4.42
N VAL A 16 -3.25 -9.73 -5.05
CA VAL A 16 -1.85 -9.75 -4.59
C VAL A 16 -1.31 -8.34 -4.33
N GLN A 17 -1.59 -7.36 -5.19
CA GLN A 17 -1.15 -5.97 -5.01
C GLN A 17 -1.74 -5.32 -3.75
N ARG A 18 -3.03 -5.56 -3.48
CA ARG A 18 -3.71 -5.03 -2.28
C ARG A 18 -3.16 -5.67 -1.01
N VAL A 19 -2.96 -6.99 -1.05
CA VAL A 19 -2.39 -7.77 0.06
C VAL A 19 -0.95 -7.33 0.35
N LEU A 20 -0.08 -7.28 -0.67
CA LEU A 20 1.32 -6.87 -0.51
C LEU A 20 1.44 -5.41 -0.08
N GLY A 21 0.64 -4.51 -0.64
CA GLY A 21 0.65 -3.10 -0.26
C GLY A 21 0.20 -2.88 1.19
N ALA A 22 -0.88 -3.56 1.60
CA ALA A 22 -1.35 -3.51 2.99
C ALA A 22 -0.31 -4.11 3.95
N PHE A 23 0.24 -5.28 3.62
CA PHE A 23 1.24 -5.95 4.43
C PHE A 23 2.52 -5.12 4.56
N GLY A 24 3.05 -4.60 3.45
CA GLY A 24 4.24 -3.75 3.44
C GLY A 24 4.05 -2.47 4.25
N THR A 25 2.87 -1.85 4.18
CA THR A 25 2.54 -0.67 4.99
C THR A 25 2.53 -0.99 6.48
N VAL A 26 1.93 -2.12 6.88
CA VAL A 26 1.93 -2.58 8.28
C VAL A 26 3.34 -2.88 8.76
N VAL A 27 4.14 -3.60 7.97
CA VAL A 27 5.53 -3.90 8.29
C VAL A 27 6.29 -2.62 8.55
N PHE A 28 6.25 -1.65 7.63
CA PHE A 28 6.93 -0.36 7.82
C PHE A 28 6.44 0.38 9.07
N THR A 29 5.12 0.38 9.30
CA THR A 29 4.49 1.08 10.44
C THR A 29 4.95 0.53 11.80
N VAL A 30 5.35 -0.74 11.86
CA VAL A 30 5.79 -1.35 13.12
C VAL A 30 7.31 -1.42 13.19
N SER A 31 7.96 -1.83 12.11
CA SER A 31 9.40 -2.12 12.11
C SER A 31 10.24 -0.86 12.23
N VAL A 32 9.87 0.23 11.56
CA VAL A 32 10.68 1.47 11.57
C VAL A 32 10.75 2.09 12.96
N PRO A 33 9.64 2.30 13.69
CA PRO A 33 9.71 2.75 15.09
C PRO A 33 10.47 1.78 15.98
N ALA A 34 10.27 0.46 15.81
CA ALA A 34 10.96 -0.55 16.61
C ALA A 34 12.48 -0.50 16.43
N LEU A 35 12.95 -0.35 15.18
CA LEU A 35 14.38 -0.25 14.86
C LEU A 35 15.01 1.04 15.36
N VAL A 36 14.26 2.15 15.40
CA VAL A 36 14.71 3.39 16.03
C VAL A 36 14.77 3.25 17.54
N ALA A 37 13.75 2.65 18.16
CA ALA A 37 13.70 2.44 19.60
C ALA A 37 14.79 1.49 20.13
N THR A 38 15.20 0.50 19.33
CA THR A 38 16.30 -0.41 19.66
C THR A 38 17.69 0.13 19.29
N GLY A 39 17.76 1.33 18.70
CA GLY A 39 19.02 1.96 18.29
C GLY A 39 19.70 1.30 17.09
N VAL A 40 19.01 0.43 16.35
CA VAL A 40 19.51 -0.14 15.09
C VAL A 40 19.53 0.94 13.99
N ILE A 41 18.56 1.86 14.03
CA ILE A 41 18.52 3.06 13.19
C ILE A 41 18.70 4.28 14.09
N GLU A 42 19.75 5.06 13.86
CA GLU A 42 19.90 6.37 14.50
C GLU A 42 19.07 7.42 13.75
N ALA A 43 18.17 8.10 14.47
CA ALA A 43 17.38 9.20 13.97
C ALA A 43 17.17 10.25 15.07
N SER A 44 17.21 11.53 14.71
CA SER A 44 16.75 12.58 15.62
C SER A 44 15.24 12.48 15.80
N LEU A 45 14.73 12.76 17.00
CA LEU A 45 13.29 12.72 17.28
C LEU A 45 12.51 13.63 16.32
N GLU A 46 13.00 14.84 16.10
CA GLU A 46 12.40 15.80 15.18
C GLU A 46 12.37 15.29 13.74
N GLY A 47 13.51 14.78 13.25
CA GLY A 47 13.61 14.22 11.90
C GLY A 47 12.70 13.02 11.71
N PHE A 48 12.62 12.13 12.71
CA PHE A 48 11.72 10.99 12.70
C PHE A 48 10.25 11.42 12.64
N CYS A 49 9.82 12.32 13.54
CA CYS A 49 8.43 12.77 13.59
C CYS A 49 7.98 13.51 12.32
N LEU A 50 8.90 14.20 11.62
CA LEU A 50 8.59 14.88 10.37
C LEU A 50 8.52 13.91 9.17
N THR A 51 9.42 12.93 9.11
CA THR A 51 9.59 12.07 7.91
C THR A 51 8.78 10.78 7.97
N TYR A 52 8.59 10.22 9.17
CA TYR A 52 7.91 8.94 9.34
C TYR A 52 6.44 8.95 8.84
N PRO A 53 5.61 9.97 9.18
CA PRO A 53 4.27 10.09 8.60
C PRO A 53 4.29 10.25 7.08
N ALA A 54 5.28 10.96 6.53
CA ALA A 54 5.43 11.12 5.09
C ALA A 54 5.75 9.78 4.39
N GLY A 55 6.57 8.93 5.01
CA GLY A 55 6.84 7.57 4.54
C GLY A 55 5.58 6.70 4.50
N ILE A 56 4.74 6.77 5.53
CA ILE A 56 3.45 6.06 5.55
C ILE A 56 2.54 6.57 4.42
N ALA A 57 2.42 7.89 4.26
CA ALA A 57 1.61 8.48 3.20
C ALA A 57 2.11 8.06 1.80
N ALA A 58 3.43 7.99 1.60
CA ALA A 58 4.04 7.53 0.36
C ALA A 58 3.72 6.05 0.08
N LEU A 59 3.79 5.17 1.09
CA LEU A 59 3.45 3.74 0.93
C LEU A 59 1.98 3.53 0.56
N ILE A 60 1.08 4.24 1.24
CA ILE A 60 -0.36 4.19 0.93
C ILE A 60 -0.62 4.74 -0.47
N GLY A 61 -0.06 5.91 -0.80
CA GLY A 61 -0.27 6.57 -2.09
C GLY A 61 0.26 5.77 -3.27
N THR A 62 1.46 5.19 -3.15
CA THR A 62 2.05 4.34 -4.20
C THR A 62 1.24 3.06 -4.39
N THR A 63 0.81 2.42 -3.30
CA THR A 63 -0.06 1.22 -3.36
C THR A 63 -1.39 1.54 -4.03
N ALA A 64 -2.11 2.56 -3.55
CA ALA A 64 -3.39 2.96 -4.10
C ALA A 64 -3.28 3.40 -5.57
N GLY A 65 -2.23 4.16 -5.91
CA GLY A 65 -1.95 4.58 -7.27
C GLY A 65 -1.68 3.41 -8.22
N ALA A 66 -0.87 2.44 -7.80
CA ALA A 66 -0.59 1.24 -8.59
C ALA A 66 -1.87 0.43 -8.85
N ILE A 67 -2.72 0.27 -7.84
CA ILE A 67 -4.01 -0.42 -7.98
C ILE A 67 -4.91 0.35 -8.97
N ALA A 68 -5.03 1.67 -8.83
CA ALA A 68 -5.87 2.48 -9.72
C ALA A 68 -5.40 2.41 -11.19
N LEU A 69 -4.09 2.44 -11.43
CA LEU A 69 -3.52 2.27 -12.77
C LEU A 69 -3.82 0.90 -13.36
N LYS A 70 -3.63 -0.18 -12.58
CA LYS A 70 -3.99 -1.53 -13.00
C LYS A 70 -5.49 -1.64 -13.30
N ASP A 71 -6.35 -1.17 -12.39
CA ASP A 71 -7.82 -1.26 -12.55
C ASP A 71 -8.27 -0.55 -13.83
N ARG A 72 -7.66 0.60 -14.15
CA ARG A 72 -7.90 1.31 -15.43
C ARG A 72 -7.49 0.48 -16.65
N GLN A 73 -6.34 -0.19 -16.61
CA GLN A 73 -5.88 -1.04 -17.71
C GLN A 73 -6.79 -2.26 -17.91
N VAL A 74 -7.21 -2.91 -16.82
CA VAL A 74 -8.15 -4.04 -16.87
C VAL A 74 -9.49 -3.61 -17.44
N ALA A 75 -10.02 -2.45 -17.01
CA ALA A 75 -11.27 -1.92 -17.55
C ALA A 75 -11.18 -1.63 -19.05
N LYS A 76 -10.05 -1.05 -19.50
CA LYS A 76 -9.79 -0.78 -20.92
C LYS A 76 -9.74 -2.07 -21.74
N ALA A 77 -8.99 -3.08 -21.29
CA ALA A 77 -8.89 -4.36 -21.98
C ALA A 77 -10.26 -5.05 -22.13
N LYS A 78 -11.09 -5.05 -21.08
CA LYS A 78 -12.46 -5.61 -21.13
C LYS A 78 -13.38 -4.86 -22.09
N ALA A 79 -13.17 -3.55 -22.29
CA ALA A 79 -13.96 -2.77 -23.23
C ALA A 79 -13.56 -3.08 -24.68
N GLU A 80 -12.26 -3.22 -24.94
CA GLU A 80 -11.72 -3.61 -26.25
C GLU A 80 -12.19 -5.02 -26.65
N GLU A 81 -12.15 -5.98 -25.72
CA GLU A 81 -12.64 -7.36 -25.94
C GLU A 81 -14.12 -7.42 -26.34
N LYS A 82 -14.95 -6.50 -25.84
CA LYS A 82 -16.39 -6.46 -26.18
C LYS A 82 -16.70 -5.74 -27.50
N ALA A 83 -15.75 -4.98 -28.03
CA ALA A 83 -15.93 -4.16 -29.23
C ALA A 83 -15.45 -4.86 -30.51
N GLY A 84 -14.64 -5.92 -30.38
CA GLY A 84 -14.26 -6.84 -31.46
C GLY A 84 -15.18 -8.04 -31.52
#